data_AF-A0A737LNG5-F1
#
_entry.id   AF-A0A737LNG5-F1
#
_cell.length_a   1.000
_cell.length_b   1.000
_cell.length_c   1.000
_cell.angle_alpha   90.00
_cell.angle_beta   90.00
_cell.angle_gamma   90.00
#
_symmetry.space_group_name_H-M   'P 1'
#
loop_
_entity.id
_entity.type
_entity.pdbx_description
1 polymer ?
#
loop_
_entity_poly.entity_id
_entity_poly.type
_entity_poly.pdbx_seq_one_letter_code
_entity_poly.pdbx_strand_id
1 'polypeptide(L)'
;MDKYIKKLTELSPRVGVVLSYIICINICAFARNSLKIILWYMFREFYQNHWLIIFFNSIAYSIMFLCGCLTGFLIHKNSIFHSSLAVALGVMFTYLVSGINQNEYILLLEGVLTGAVLGGIGGGCVLLVRRFLCSK
;
A
#
# COMPACT_ATOMS: atom_id res chain seq x y z
N MET A 1 -10.71 -5.57 19.78
CA MET A 1 -10.37 -5.60 18.34
C MET A 1 -11.12 -6.69 17.59
N ASP A 2 -11.26 -7.91 18.14
CA ASP A 2 -12.00 -9.02 17.51
C ASP A 2 -13.48 -8.76 17.19
N LYS A 3 -14.16 -7.95 18.00
CA LYS A 3 -15.60 -7.68 17.83
C LYS A 3 -15.92 -6.89 16.54
N TYR A 4 -15.00 -6.02 16.10
CA TYR A 4 -15.15 -5.26 14.86
C TYR A 4 -14.79 -6.10 13.63
N ILE A 5 -13.76 -6.95 13.76
CA ILE A 5 -13.36 -7.90 12.71
C ILE A 5 -14.51 -8.88 12.44
N LYS A 6 -15.13 -9.44 13.48
CA LYS A 6 -16.32 -10.31 13.35
C LYS A 6 -17.50 -9.65 12.63
N LYS A 7 -17.72 -8.36 12.87
CA LYS A 7 -18.82 -7.60 12.24
C LYS A 7 -18.53 -7.29 10.76
N LEU A 8 -17.26 -7.20 10.37
CA LEU A 8 -16.85 -7.15 8.96
C LEU A 8 -17.07 -8.49 8.23
N THR A 9 -16.98 -9.61 8.95
CA THR A 9 -17.23 -10.95 8.39
C THR A 9 -18.71 -11.28 8.17
N GLU A 10 -19.62 -10.61 8.88
CA GLU A 10 -21.08 -10.70 8.66
C GLU A 10 -21.56 -9.84 7.47
N LEU A 11 -20.71 -8.97 6.95
CA LEU A 11 -21.02 -8.15 5.79
C LEU A 11 -20.95 -9.00 4.52
N SER A 12 -21.86 -8.77 3.57
CA SER A 12 -21.84 -9.43 2.26
C SER A 12 -20.41 -9.43 1.70
N PRO A 13 -19.89 -10.56 1.18
CA PRO A 13 -18.48 -10.72 0.83
C PRO A 13 -17.98 -9.65 -0.15
N ARG A 14 -18.86 -9.07 -0.96
CA ARG A 14 -18.53 -7.93 -1.84
C ARG A 14 -18.28 -6.64 -1.05
N VAL A 15 -19.08 -6.36 -0.04
CA VAL A 15 -18.97 -5.14 0.78
C VAL A 15 -17.73 -5.20 1.67
N GLY A 16 -17.41 -6.38 2.22
CA GLY A 16 -16.18 -6.58 3.00
C GLY A 16 -14.90 -6.36 2.18
N VAL A 17 -14.89 -6.82 0.92
CA VAL A 17 -13.78 -6.55 -0.01
C VAL A 17 -13.67 -5.05 -0.29
N VAL A 18 -14.77 -4.38 -0.66
CA VAL A 18 -14.76 -2.94 -0.96
C VAL A 18 -14.27 -2.11 0.23
N LEU A 19 -14.72 -2.41 1.45
CA LEU A 19 -14.21 -1.74 2.66
C LEU A 19 -12.70 -1.95 2.84
N SER A 20 -12.20 -3.16 2.60
CA SER A 20 -10.77 -3.46 2.70
C SER A 20 -9.95 -2.64 1.71
N TYR A 21 -10.46 -2.46 0.49
CA TYR A 21 -9.86 -1.57 -0.51
C TYR A 21 -9.83 -0.12 -0.04
N ILE A 22 -10.97 0.40 0.43
CA ILE A 22 -11.07 1.77 0.92
C ILE A 22 -10.05 2.00 2.05
N ILE A 23 -9.96 1.06 3.00
CA ILE A 23 -9.03 1.13 4.13
C ILE A 23 -7.58 1.16 3.64
N CYS A 24 -7.15 0.21 2.78
CA CYS A 24 -5.74 0.19 2.36
C CYS A 24 -5.40 1.39 1.49
N ILE A 25 -6.27 1.80 0.55
CA ILE A 25 -6.02 2.97 -0.30
C ILE A 25 -5.82 4.22 0.56
N ASN A 26 -6.68 4.45 1.55
CA ASN A 26 -6.55 5.60 2.44
C ASN A 26 -5.30 5.53 3.33
N ILE A 27 -4.98 4.35 3.89
CA ILE A 27 -3.77 4.18 4.70
C ILE A 27 -2.51 4.39 3.86
N CYS A 28 -2.46 3.84 2.64
CA CYS A 28 -1.35 4.00 1.71
C CYS A 28 -1.16 5.48 1.36
N ALA A 29 -2.24 6.16 1.00
CA ALA A 29 -2.21 7.57 0.67
C ALA A 29 -1.80 8.45 1.84
N PHE A 30 -2.36 8.19 3.04
CA PHE A 30 -1.99 8.88 4.26
C PHE A 30 -0.49 8.72 4.56
N ALA A 31 0.02 7.49 4.60
CA ALA A 31 1.40 7.21 4.92
C ALA A 31 2.39 7.83 3.91
N ARG A 32 2.07 7.76 2.61
CA ARG A 32 2.90 8.38 1.56
C ARG A 32 2.87 9.91 1.62
N ASN A 33 1.71 10.50 1.89
CA ASN A 33 1.59 11.95 2.04
C ASN A 33 2.31 12.44 3.30
N SER A 34 2.19 11.75 4.43
CA SER A 34 2.95 12.05 5.65
C SER A 34 4.46 11.98 5.38
N LEU A 35 4.93 10.94 4.69
CA LEU A 35 6.35 10.81 4.31
C LEU A 35 6.80 11.99 3.45
N LYS A 36 6.02 12.38 2.44
CA LYS A 36 6.30 13.54 1.57
C LYS A 36 6.36 14.85 2.37
N ILE A 37 5.46 15.06 3.33
CA ILE A 37 5.46 16.26 4.18
C ILE A 37 6.72 16.28 5.07
N ILE A 38 7.06 15.16 5.71
CA ILE A 38 8.27 15.05 6.55
C ILE A 38 9.52 15.34 5.73
N LEU A 39 9.62 14.75 4.53
CA LEU A 39 10.69 14.97 3.58
C LEU A 39 10.86 16.46 3.25
N TRP A 40 9.74 17.12 2.94
CA TRP A 40 9.73 18.51 2.52
C TRP A 40 10.01 19.48 3.68
N TYR A 41 9.56 19.17 4.90
CA TYR A 41 9.71 20.08 6.04
C TYR A 41 11.05 19.92 6.77
N MET A 42 11.51 18.68 6.97
CA MET A 42 12.71 18.42 7.76
C MET A 42 13.99 18.34 6.93
N PHE A 43 13.91 17.92 5.67
CA PHE A 43 15.09 17.56 4.88
C PHE A 43 15.22 18.36 3.59
N ARG A 44 14.52 19.50 3.47
CA ARG A 44 14.54 20.34 2.27
C ARG A 44 15.95 20.73 1.83
N GLU A 45 16.79 21.11 2.80
CA GLU A 45 18.16 21.57 2.55
C GLU A 45 19.14 20.42 2.28
N PHE A 46 18.84 19.21 2.76
CA PHE A 46 19.69 18.02 2.64
C PHE A 46 19.22 17.04 1.57
N TYR A 47 18.23 17.42 0.76
CA TYR A 47 17.56 16.54 -0.20
C TYR A 47 18.50 16.01 -1.29
N GLN A 48 19.64 16.66 -1.54
CA GLN A 48 20.64 16.21 -2.51
C GLN A 48 21.56 15.09 -2.00
N ASN A 49 21.51 14.76 -0.71
CA ASN A 49 22.31 13.65 -0.17
C ASN A 49 21.76 12.32 -0.68
N HIS A 50 22.55 11.62 -1.50
CA HIS A 50 22.18 10.34 -2.10
C HIS A 50 21.70 9.30 -1.08
N TRP A 51 22.34 9.25 0.09
CA TRP A 51 21.97 8.38 1.20
C TRP A 51 20.54 8.63 1.73
N LEU A 52 20.14 9.90 1.86
CA LEU A 52 18.79 10.24 2.33
C LEU A 52 17.75 9.83 1.30
N ILE A 53 18.01 10.06 0.00
CA ILE A 53 17.11 9.65 -1.08
C ILE A 53 16.85 8.14 -1.05
N ILE A 54 17.91 7.33 -0.93
CA ILE A 54 17.79 5.86 -0.83
C ILE A 54 16.97 5.47 0.39
N PHE A 55 17.24 6.09 1.54
CA PHE A 55 16.51 5.81 2.78
C PHE A 55 15.02 6.11 2.65
N PHE A 56 14.64 7.26 2.11
CA PHE A 56 13.24 7.63 1.93
C PHE A 56 12.51 6.76 0.90
N ASN A 57 13.17 6.41 -0.20
CA ASN A 57 12.62 5.46 -1.17
C ASN A 57 12.40 4.08 -0.55
N SER A 58 13.33 3.61 0.29
CA SER A 58 13.19 2.36 1.05
C SER A 58 11.96 2.39 1.99
N ILE A 59 11.73 3.51 2.68
CA ILE A 59 10.52 3.69 3.51
C ILE A 59 9.25 3.66 2.64
N ALA A 60 9.24 4.37 1.51
CA ALA A 60 8.10 4.37 0.61
C ALA A 60 7.76 2.97 0.07
N TYR A 61 8.79 2.18 -0.29
CA TYR A 61 8.64 0.79 -0.70
C TYR A 61 8.13 -0.11 0.43
N SER A 62 8.64 0.10 1.65
CA SER A 62 8.18 -0.62 2.84
C SER A 62 6.70 -0.35 3.13
N ILE A 63 6.23 0.90 2.99
CA ILE A 63 4.81 1.25 3.13
C ILE A 63 3.95 0.50 2.10
N MET A 64 4.38 0.45 0.84
CA MET A 64 3.66 -0.27 -0.22
C MET A 64 3.58 -1.77 0.06
N PHE A 65 4.68 -2.37 0.50
CA PHE A 65 4.72 -3.79 0.91
C PHE A 65 3.77 -4.06 2.09
N LEU A 66 3.81 -3.23 3.14
CA LEU A 66 2.96 -3.38 4.32
C LEU A 66 1.47 -3.21 4.00
N CYS A 67 1.09 -2.31 3.09
CA CYS A 67 -0.31 -2.22 2.64
C CYS A 67 -0.70 -3.47 1.83
N GLY A 68 0.24 -4.04 1.05
CA GLY A 68 0.06 -5.35 0.43
C GLY A 68 -0.27 -6.43 1.45
N CYS A 69 0.51 -6.53 2.52
CA CYS A 69 0.25 -7.45 3.64
C CYS A 69 -1.11 -7.20 4.30
N LEU A 70 -1.45 -5.94 4.58
CA LEU A 70 -2.73 -5.58 5.20
C LEU A 70 -3.91 -6.00 4.33
N THR A 71 -3.84 -5.71 3.03
CA THR A 71 -4.89 -6.11 2.07
C THR A 71 -4.99 -7.63 2.00
N GLY A 72 -3.86 -8.33 1.96
CA GLY A 72 -3.85 -9.78 1.90
C GLY A 72 -4.35 -10.46 3.18
N PHE A 73 -4.19 -9.78 4.32
CA PHE A 73 -4.80 -10.18 5.58
C PHE A 73 -6.32 -9.97 5.55
N LEU A 74 -6.81 -8.83 5.07
CA LEU A 74 -8.24 -8.56 5.04
C LEU A 74 -8.98 -9.40 3.97
N ILE A 75 -8.34 -9.67 2.83
CA ILE A 75 -8.93 -10.38 1.68
C ILE A 75 -8.29 -11.76 1.52
N HIS A 76 -9.07 -12.79 1.84
CA HIS A 76 -8.61 -14.19 1.81
C HIS A 76 -8.54 -14.78 0.39
N LYS A 77 -9.57 -14.58 -0.43
CA LYS A 77 -9.64 -15.14 -1.79
C LYS A 77 -8.89 -14.24 -2.77
N ASN A 78 -8.06 -14.81 -3.65
CA ASN A 78 -7.26 -14.07 -4.63
C ASN A 78 -6.43 -12.93 -4.01
N SER A 79 -5.92 -13.18 -2.79
CA SER A 79 -5.23 -12.22 -1.94
C SER A 79 -4.11 -11.46 -2.67
N ILE A 80 -3.31 -12.14 -3.50
CA ILE A 80 -2.22 -11.56 -4.29
C ILE A 80 -2.74 -10.50 -5.28
N PHE A 81 -3.77 -10.85 -6.06
CA PHE A 81 -4.36 -9.94 -7.05
C PHE A 81 -4.99 -8.73 -6.39
N HIS A 82 -5.77 -8.95 -5.33
CA HIS A 82 -6.42 -7.86 -4.62
C HIS A 82 -5.42 -6.92 -3.93
N SER A 83 -4.35 -7.47 -3.35
CA SER A 83 -3.28 -6.69 -2.71
C SER A 83 -2.50 -5.88 -3.74
N SER A 84 -2.15 -6.48 -4.88
CA SER A 84 -1.51 -5.78 -5.98
C SER A 84 -2.36 -4.60 -6.48
N LEU A 85 -3.64 -4.84 -6.75
CA LEU A 85 -4.55 -3.80 -7.25
C LEU A 85 -4.80 -2.71 -6.20
N ALA A 86 -4.99 -3.06 -4.93
CA ALA A 86 -5.24 -2.08 -3.87
C ALA A 86 -4.07 -1.12 -3.67
N VAL A 87 -2.83 -1.63 -3.69
CA VAL A 87 -1.64 -0.79 -3.55
C VAL A 87 -1.45 0.08 -4.80
N ALA A 88 -1.63 -0.48 -6.01
CA ALA A 88 -1.57 0.29 -7.25
C ALA A 88 -2.56 1.47 -7.28
N LEU A 89 -3.81 1.22 -6.85
CA LEU A 89 -4.83 2.26 -6.71
C LEU A 89 -4.47 3.27 -5.61
N GLY A 90 -3.88 2.83 -4.50
CA GLY A 90 -3.36 3.71 -3.46
C GLY A 90 -2.28 4.66 -3.98
N VAL A 91 -1.36 4.16 -4.81
CA VAL A 91 -0.36 4.97 -5.49
C VAL A 91 -1.02 6.00 -6.41
N MET A 92 -1.86 5.54 -7.34
CA MET A 92 -2.60 6.42 -8.27
C MET A 92 -3.32 7.55 -7.52
N PHE A 93 -4.05 7.19 -6.46
CA PHE A 93 -4.80 8.14 -5.66
C PHE A 93 -3.89 9.18 -4.99
N THR A 94 -2.73 8.77 -4.47
CA THR A 94 -1.76 9.68 -3.85
C THR A 94 -1.26 10.72 -4.84
N TYR A 95 -0.96 10.31 -6.08
CA TYR A 95 -0.52 11.22 -7.14
C TYR A 95 -1.64 12.15 -7.61
N LEU A 96 -2.87 11.65 -7.75
CA LEU A 96 -4.04 12.49 -8.08
C LEU A 96 -4.25 13.59 -7.03
N VAL A 97 -4.15 13.26 -5.74
CA VAL A 97 -4.30 14.23 -4.64
C VAL A 97 -3.14 15.22 -4.59
N SER A 98 -1.92 14.80 -4.96
CA SER A 98 -0.74 15.66 -4.98
C SER A 98 -0.69 16.63 -6.17
N GLY A 99 -1.49 16.41 -7.21
CA GLY A 99 -1.38 17.10 -8.50
C GLY A 99 -0.20 16.55 -9.31
N ILE A 100 -0.45 16.11 -10.55
CA ILE A 100 0.58 15.57 -11.44
C ILE A 100 0.91 16.62 -12.50
N ASN A 101 2.20 16.96 -12.65
CA ASN A 101 2.66 17.72 -13.80
C ASN A 101 2.83 16.80 -15.02
N GLN A 102 2.62 17.29 -16.24
CA GLN A 102 2.66 16.45 -17.46
C GLN A 102 4.00 15.71 -17.67
N ASN A 103 5.09 16.19 -17.10
CA ASN A 103 6.39 15.52 -17.18
C ASN A 103 6.58 14.37 -16.16
N GLU A 104 5.62 14.17 -15.25
CA GLU A 104 5.72 13.22 -14.13
C GLU A 104 4.91 11.92 -14.37
N TYR A 105 4.27 11.77 -15.53
CA TYR A 105 3.50 10.56 -15.87
C TYR A 105 4.37 9.29 -15.89
N ILE A 106 5.64 9.39 -16.25
CA ILE A 106 6.58 8.27 -16.22
C ILE A 106 6.81 7.82 -14.77
N LEU A 107 6.99 8.77 -13.85
CA LEU A 107 7.18 8.48 -12.42
C LEU A 107 5.91 7.91 -11.78
N LEU A 108 4.73 8.39 -12.21
CA LEU A 108 3.45 7.77 -11.83
C LEU A 108 3.43 6.31 -12.26
N LEU A 109 3.70 6.03 -13.54
CA LEU A 109 3.62 4.68 -14.09
C LEU A 109 4.59 3.74 -13.36
N GLU A 110 5.83 4.17 -13.14
CA GLU A 110 6.83 3.42 -12.38
C GLU A 110 6.38 3.17 -10.94
N GLY A 111 5.83 4.19 -10.27
CA GLY A 111 5.29 4.06 -8.92
C GLY A 111 4.13 3.09 -8.83
N VAL A 112 3.24 3.08 -9.83
CA VAL A 112 2.08 2.18 -9.91
C VAL A 112 2.52 0.75 -10.14
N LEU A 113 3.45 0.52 -11.08
CA LEU A 113 4.05 -0.80 -11.33
C LEU A 113 4.76 -1.33 -10.08
N THR A 114 5.59 -0.50 -9.46
CA THR A 114 6.30 -0.87 -8.22
C THR A 114 5.32 -1.19 -7.10
N GLY A 115 4.27 -0.38 -6.93
CA GLY A 115 3.21 -0.62 -5.97
C GLY A 115 2.45 -1.91 -6.24
N ALA A 116 2.14 -2.21 -7.50
CA ALA A 116 1.48 -3.45 -7.90
C ALA A 116 2.33 -4.69 -7.55
N VAL A 117 3.64 -4.63 -7.83
CA VAL A 117 4.57 -5.73 -7.53
C VAL A 117 4.72 -5.92 -6.02
N LEU A 118 5.07 -4.86 -5.28
CA LEU A 118 5.26 -4.94 -3.83
C LEU A 118 3.97 -5.30 -3.09
N GLY A 119 2.84 -4.77 -3.54
CA GLY A 119 1.52 -5.12 -3.02
C GLY A 119 1.19 -6.60 -3.22
N GLY A 120 1.47 -7.14 -4.41
CA GLY A 120 1.31 -8.56 -4.71
C GLY A 120 2.21 -9.46 -3.86
N ILE A 121 3.49 -9.09 -3.71
CA ILE A 121 4.45 -9.81 -2.84
C ILE A 121 3.94 -9.81 -1.40
N GLY A 122 3.54 -8.65 -0.85
CA GLY A 122 3.02 -8.56 0.51
C GLY A 122 1.79 -9.44 0.74
N GLY A 123 0.83 -9.41 -0.19
CA GLY A 123 -0.34 -10.29 -0.13
C GLY A 123 0.02 -11.78 -0.22
N GLY A 124 1.00 -12.11 -1.05
CA GLY A 124 1.54 -13.46 -1.18
C GLY A 124 2.22 -13.97 0.10
N CYS A 125 3.02 -13.14 0.76
CA CYS A 125 3.64 -13.46 2.04
C CYS A 125 2.59 -13.82 3.10
N VAL A 126 1.51 -13.04 3.20
CA VAL A 126 0.42 -13.32 4.16
C VAL A 126 -0.29 -14.63 3.83
N LEU A 127 -0.51 -14.92 2.53
CA LEU A 127 -1.09 -16.18 2.11
C LEU A 127 -0.20 -17.38 2.48
N LEU A 128 1.12 -17.26 2.31
CA LEU A 128 2.08 -18.29 2.73
C LEU A 128 2.06 -18.49 4.24
N VAL A 129 2.15 -17.41 5.02
CA VAL A 129 2.11 -17.46 6.50
C VAL A 129 0.83 -18.15 6.98
N ARG A 130 -0.32 -17.85 6.37
CA ARG A 130 -1.59 -18.53 6.67
C ARG A 130 -1.55 -20.03 6.38
N ARG A 131 -1.01 -20.42 5.22
CA ARG A 131 -0.86 -21.84 4.88
C ARG A 131 0.04 -22.56 5.89
N PHE A 132 1.15 -21.94 6.29
CA PHE A 132 2.03 -22.51 7.31
C PHE A 132 1.36 -22.63 8.69
N LEU A 133 0.56 -21.64 9.10
CA LEU A 133 -0.14 -21.67 10.39
C LEU A 133 -1.31 -22.65 10.43
N CYS A 134 -2.06 -22.83 9.34
CA CYS A 134 -3.16 -23.81 9.24
C CYS A 134 -2.69 -25.25 8.95
N SER A 135 -1.43 -25.44 8.57
CA SER A 135 -0.84 -26.77 8.34
C SER A 135 -0.27 -27.40 9.63
N LYS A 136 -0.34 -26.68 10.76
CA LYS A 136 -0.03 -27.16 12.11
C LYS A 136 -1.33 -27.46 12.86
#